data_AF-A0A6L9KVY0-F1
#
_entry.id   AF-A0A6L9KVY0-F1
#
_cell.length_a   1.000
_cell.length_b   1.000
_cell.length_c   1.000
_cell.angle_alpha   90.00
_cell.angle_beta   90.00
_cell.angle_gamma   90.00
#
_symmetry.space_group_name_H-M   'P 1'
#
loop_
_entity.id
_entity.type
_entity.pdbx_description
1 polymer ?
#
loop_
_entity_poly.entity_id
_entity_poly.type
_entity_poly.pdbx_seq_one_letter_code
_entity_poly.pdbx_strand_id
1 'polypeptide(L)' 'MSDLSSSKTPVAFLGLGVMGFPMAGHLHGRGYQVTVYNRTADKAQRWVTSHAE' A
#
# COMPACT_ATOMS: atom_id res chain seq x y z
N MET A 1 -8.12 29.82 12.55
CA MET A 1 -6.99 29.17 11.85
C MET A 1 -7.48 27.82 11.38
N SER A 2 -8.03 27.79 10.17
CA SER A 2 -8.78 26.67 9.60
C SER A 2 -7.83 25.64 9.00
N ASP A 3 -7.74 24.49 9.68
CA ASP A 3 -7.53 23.13 9.18
C ASP A 3 -6.73 22.99 7.87
N LEU A 4 -5.42 22.73 8.00
CA LEU A 4 -4.67 22.05 6.93
C LEU A 4 -4.85 20.54 7.14
N SER A 5 -5.94 19.97 6.64
CA SER A 5 -6.03 18.50 6.53
C SER A 5 -4.96 18.04 5.53
N SER A 6 -3.78 17.66 6.01
CA SER A 6 -2.75 17.08 5.15
C SER A 6 -3.21 15.69 4.71
N SER A 7 -3.79 15.59 3.51
CA SER A 7 -4.00 14.30 2.88
C SER A 7 -2.65 13.60 2.71
N LYS A 8 -2.52 12.35 3.13
CA LYS A 8 -1.26 11.61 2.96
C LYS A 8 -0.89 11.48 1.49
N THR A 9 0.38 11.63 1.17
CA THR A 9 0.90 11.45 -0.20
C THR A 9 0.61 10.03 -0.69
N PRO A 10 -0.01 9.84 -1.87
CA PRO A 10 -0.19 8.52 -2.45
C PRO A 10 1.15 7.82 -2.70
N VAL A 11 1.19 6.49 -2.49
CA VAL A 11 2.42 5.69 -2.62
C VAL A 11 2.22 4.59 -3.66
N ALA A 12 3.16 4.48 -4.59
CA ALA A 12 3.29 3.30 -5.44
C ALA A 12 4.39 2.38 -4.89
N PHE A 13 4.07 1.10 -4.68
CA PHE A 13 5.02 0.09 -4.20
C PHE A 13 5.27 -0.97 -5.28
N LEU A 14 6.51 -1.03 -5.77
CA LEU A 14 6.92 -1.95 -6.84
C LEU A 14 7.68 -3.14 -6.24
N GLY A 15 7.05 -4.32 -6.25
CA GLY A 15 7.64 -5.57 -5.80
C GLY A 15 7.10 -6.04 -4.46
N LEU A 16 6.50 -7.24 -4.45
CA LEU A 16 5.88 -7.85 -3.27
C LEU A 16 6.62 -9.14 -2.90
N GLY A 17 7.93 -9.00 -2.67
CA GLY A 17 8.76 -10.07 -2.11
C GLY A 17 8.53 -10.26 -0.60
N VAL A 18 9.42 -11.02 0.05
CA VAL A 18 9.35 -11.29 1.50
C VAL A 18 9.22 -10.02 2.32
N MET A 19 10.01 -8.99 2.00
CA MET A 19 9.95 -7.70 2.70
C MET A 19 8.91 -6.75 2.10
N GLY A 20 8.74 -6.76 0.78
CA GLY A 20 7.84 -5.82 0.09
C GLY A 20 6.38 -5.96 0.50
N PHE A 21 5.92 -7.20 0.70
CA PHE A 21 4.53 -7.49 1.07
C PHE A 21 4.12 -6.85 2.42
N PRO A 22 4.81 -7.10 3.56
CA PRO A 22 4.48 -6.45 4.83
C PRO A 22 4.81 -4.96 4.85
N MET A 23 5.84 -4.49 4.13
CA MET A 23 6.14 -3.05 4.08
C MET A 23 5.02 -2.24 3.41
N ALA A 24 4.49 -2.71 2.28
CA ALA A 24 3.33 -2.10 1.65
C ALA A 24 2.10 -2.14 2.59
N GLY A 25 1.91 -3.25 3.29
CA GLY A 25 0.85 -3.40 4.31
C GLY A 25 0.96 -2.37 5.43
N HIS A 26 2.17 -2.11 5.95
CA HIS A 26 2.39 -1.09 6.98
C HIS A 26 2.06 0.33 6.50
N LEU A 27 2.30 0.65 5.23
CA LEU A 27 1.93 1.95 4.66
C LEU A 27 0.41 2.08 4.59
N HIS A 28 -0.28 1.05 4.09
CA HIS A 28 -1.74 1.01 4.04
C HIS A 28 -2.36 1.11 5.44
N GLY A 29 -1.90 0.31 6.41
CA GLY A 29 -2.38 0.34 7.79
C GLY A 29 -2.09 1.66 8.53
N ARG A 30 -1.20 2.51 8.00
CA ARG A 30 -1.00 3.89 8.46
C ARG A 30 -1.87 4.90 7.73
N GLY A 31 -2.79 4.48 6.86
CA GLY A 31 -3.70 5.37 6.13
C GLY A 31 -3.09 6.03 4.89
N TYR A 32 -1.98 5.51 4.36
CA TYR A 32 -1.52 5.93 3.04
C TYR A 32 -2.38 5.26 1.97
N GLN A 33 -2.72 6.00 0.91
CA GLN A 33 -3.26 5.39 -0.30
C GLN A 33 -2.12 4.65 -1.02
N VAL A 34 -2.17 3.32 -1.05
CA VAL A 34 -1.11 2.48 -1.60
C VAL A 34 -1.59 1.78 -2.87
N THR A 35 -0.86 1.97 -3.97
CA THR A 35 -0.98 1.18 -5.20
C THR A 35 0.18 0.21 -5.29
N VAL A 36 -0.10 -1.09 -5.42
CA VAL A 36 0.94 -2.12 -5.53
C VAL A 36 1.07 -2.64 -6.96
N TYR A 37 2.30 -2.93 -7.37
CA TYR A 37 2.58 -3.67 -8.59
C TYR A 37 3.61 -4.76 -8.31
N ASN A 38 3.42 -5.91 -8.94
CA ASN A 38 4.40 -6.98 -8.90
C ASN A 38 4.36 -7.75 -10.23
N ARG A 39 5.54 -8.18 -10.72
CA ARG A 39 5.66 -8.94 -11.97
C ARG A 39 4.71 -10.15 -12.04
N THR A 40 4.56 -10.86 -10.92
CA THR A 40 3.57 -11.93 -10.77
C THR A 40 2.28 -11.34 -10.19
N ALA A 41 1.21 -11.34 -10.99
CA ALA A 41 -0.07 -10.71 -10.66
C ALA A 41 -0.69 -11.27 -9.37
N ASP A 42 -0.61 -12.59 -9.16
CA ASP A 42 -1.17 -13.28 -7.99
C ASP A 42 -0.67 -12.68 -6.66
N LYS A 43 0.58 -12.19 -6.61
CA LYS A 43 1.12 -11.57 -5.40
C LYS A 43 0.44 -10.22 -5.10
N ALA A 44 0.13 -9.43 -6.13
CA ALA A 44 -0.59 -8.17 -5.99
C ALA A 44 -2.04 -8.43 -5.57
N GLN A 45 -2.72 -9.39 -6.20
CA GLN A 45 -4.07 -9.80 -5.82
C GLN A 45 -4.13 -10.29 -4.37
N ARG A 46 -3.21 -11.19 -3.98
CA ARG A 46 -3.11 -11.65 -2.59
C ARG A 46 -2.90 -10.49 -1.61
N TRP A 47 -2.10 -9.49 -1.99
CA TRP A 47 -1.88 -8.32 -1.14
C TRP A 47 -3.17 -7.52 -0.94
N VAL A 48 -3.92 -7.27 -2.02
CA VAL A 48 -5.23 -6.59 -1.98
C VAL A 48 -6.20 -7.37 -1.09
N THR A 49 -6.35 -8.68 -1.28
CA THR A 49 -7.23 -9.51 -0.45
C THR A 49 -6.82 -9.53 1.04
N SER A 50 -5.53 -9.32 1.34
CA SER A 50 -5.04 -9.36 2.73
C SER A 50 -5.13 -8.01 3.47
N HIS A 51 -5.30 -6.89 2.77
CA HIS A 51 -5.19 -5.55 3.38
C HIS A 51 -6.24 -4.53 2.93
N ALA A 52 -6.99 -4.72 1.85
CA ALA A 52 -7.83 -3.67 1.27
C ALA A 52 -9.22 -3.53 1.92
N GLU A 53 -9.33 -3.70 3.24
CA GLU A 53 -10.56 -3.45 4.02
C GLU A 53 -10.65 -2.00 4.53
#